data_AF-A0A9D2DKW7-F1
#
_entry.id   AF-A0A9D2DKW7-F1
#
_cell.length_a   1.000
_cell.length_b   1.000
_cell.length_c   1.000
_cell.angle_alpha   90.00
_cell.angle_beta   90.00
_cell.angle_gamma   90.00
#
_symmetry.space_group_name_H-M   'P 1'
#
loop_
_entity.id
_entity.type
_entity.pdbx_description
1 polymer ?
#
loop_
_entity_poly.entity_id
_entity_poly.type
_entity_poly.pdbx_seq_one_letter_code
_entity_poly.pdbx_strand_id
1 'polypeptide(L)'
;MLAFSSFDGKLRYTDKLQLDGAFSAAHINYGMSPEFNGLDGKWLARDSRSNSISMADKLEDVFAECLKFDGTEEGCSESDRLGLWENYWLEYTRAFDLLAAQMPRSVVTAYVGRHALELGFKYIILKRGEKFQLVHELGKLSRMAIPESVNQDPYFDEVVGFCERYSQHIEGGKVEYFRFPDYGGERFFAGNRLDINWLSYNFALILLKLIHYVGLDERASS
;
A
#
# COMPACT_ATOMS: atom_id res chain seq x y z
N MET A 1 -19.11 16.54 13.78
CA MET A 1 -18.93 15.34 12.93
C MET A 1 -19.19 14.14 13.81
N LEU A 2 -20.15 13.28 13.46
CA LEU A 2 -20.27 11.97 14.11
C LEU A 2 -19.13 11.11 13.57
N ALA A 3 -18.22 10.69 14.45
CA ALA A 3 -17.20 9.73 14.06
C ALA A 3 -17.90 8.43 13.61
N PHE A 4 -17.36 7.78 12.57
CA PHE A 4 -17.79 6.44 12.13
C PHE A 4 -19.24 6.33 11.63
N SER A 5 -19.76 7.37 10.96
CA SER A 5 -21.08 7.33 10.31
C SER A 5 -21.24 6.20 9.27
N SER A 6 -20.12 5.68 8.73
CA SER A 6 -20.08 4.49 7.87
C SER A 6 -20.63 3.22 8.51
N PHE A 7 -20.83 3.20 9.83
CA PHE A 7 -21.41 2.09 10.57
C PHE A 7 -22.85 2.39 11.03
N ASP A 8 -23.58 3.26 10.31
CA ASP A 8 -24.99 3.62 10.55
C ASP A 8 -25.31 4.08 11.99
N GLY A 9 -24.33 4.63 12.71
CA GLY A 9 -24.48 5.03 14.11
C GLY A 9 -24.75 3.86 15.07
N LYS A 10 -24.46 2.61 14.65
CA LYS A 10 -24.66 1.40 15.46
C LYS A 10 -23.59 1.23 16.55
N LEU A 11 -22.42 1.85 16.37
CA LEU A 11 -21.29 1.73 17.30
C LEU A 11 -21.52 2.50 18.61
N ARG A 12 -21.26 1.84 19.73
CA ARG A 12 -21.22 2.44 21.06
C ARG A 12 -19.86 2.19 21.71
N TYR A 13 -19.35 3.17 22.45
CA TYR A 13 -18.06 3.03 23.14
C TYR A 13 -18.06 1.92 24.21
N THR A 14 -19.25 1.46 24.63
CA THR A 14 -19.45 0.36 25.59
C THR A 14 -19.60 -1.01 24.92
N ASP A 15 -19.61 -1.08 23.58
CA ASP A 15 -19.68 -2.36 22.89
C ASP A 15 -18.45 -3.21 23.25
N LYS A 16 -18.67 -4.52 23.44
CA LYS A 16 -17.58 -5.44 23.75
C LYS A 16 -16.69 -5.58 22.52
N LEU A 17 -15.39 -5.37 22.68
CA LEU A 17 -14.41 -5.60 21.63
C LEU A 17 -14.32 -7.10 21.30
N GLN A 18 -14.46 -7.44 20.04
CA GLN A 18 -14.28 -8.79 19.51
C GLN A 18 -12.78 -9.05 19.29
N LEU A 19 -12.08 -9.48 20.35
CA LEU A 19 -10.62 -9.71 20.33
C LEU A 19 -10.20 -10.78 19.33
N ASP A 20 -11.09 -11.72 19.03
CA ASP A 20 -10.89 -12.75 18.03
C ASP A 20 -10.67 -12.18 16.62
N GLY A 21 -11.24 -11.02 16.31
CA GLY A 21 -11.02 -10.29 15.06
C GLY A 21 -9.60 -9.75 14.85
N ALA A 22 -8.67 -9.96 15.79
CA ALA A 22 -7.25 -9.66 15.61
C ALA A 22 -6.42 -10.89 15.18
N PHE A 23 -6.97 -12.12 15.25
CA PHE A 23 -6.26 -13.33 14.83
C PHE A 23 -6.56 -13.64 13.37
N SER A 24 -5.53 -13.66 12.51
CA SER A 24 -5.69 -13.95 11.09
C SER A 24 -6.46 -15.26 10.83
N ALA A 25 -6.17 -16.31 11.60
CA ALA A 25 -6.86 -17.61 11.52
C ALA A 25 -8.36 -17.54 11.86
N ALA A 26 -8.79 -16.63 12.73
CA ALA A 26 -10.20 -16.50 13.09
C ALA A 26 -11.05 -15.98 11.92
N HIS A 27 -10.45 -15.28 10.95
CA HIS A 27 -11.17 -14.75 9.80
C HIS A 27 -11.66 -15.83 8.82
N ILE A 28 -11.11 -17.05 8.90
CA ILE A 28 -11.56 -18.21 8.11
C ILE A 28 -13.04 -18.53 8.39
N ASN A 29 -13.48 -18.33 9.64
CA ASN A 29 -14.86 -18.58 10.06
C ASN A 29 -15.86 -17.66 9.37
N TYR A 30 -15.42 -16.48 8.91
CA TYR A 30 -16.28 -15.53 8.21
C TYR A 30 -16.29 -15.78 6.70
N GLY A 31 -15.38 -16.61 6.17
CA GLY A 31 -15.29 -16.90 4.74
C GLY A 31 -15.01 -15.68 3.86
N MET A 32 -14.59 -14.55 4.47
CA MET A 32 -14.33 -13.29 3.80
C MET A 32 -12.83 -13.12 3.57
N SER A 33 -12.47 -12.50 2.46
CA SER A 33 -11.10 -12.11 2.12
C SER A 33 -11.08 -10.65 1.66
N PRO A 34 -9.92 -9.97 1.73
CA PRO A 34 -9.80 -8.62 1.15
C PRO A 34 -10.13 -8.65 -0.35
N GLU A 35 -10.67 -7.55 -0.85
CA GLU A 35 -10.91 -7.33 -2.28
C GLU A 35 -9.84 -6.39 -2.84
N PHE A 36 -9.35 -6.68 -4.04
CA PHE A 36 -8.38 -5.85 -4.78
C PHE A 36 -9.00 -5.51 -6.13
N ASN A 37 -9.52 -4.30 -6.28
CA ASN A 37 -10.18 -3.84 -7.51
C ASN A 37 -11.28 -4.79 -8.03
N GLY A 38 -12.11 -5.35 -7.15
CA GLY A 38 -13.13 -6.33 -7.51
C GLY A 38 -12.63 -7.79 -7.58
N LEU A 39 -11.33 -8.02 -7.41
CA LEU A 39 -10.76 -9.36 -7.32
C LEU A 39 -10.77 -9.84 -5.87
N ASP A 40 -11.45 -10.96 -5.63
CA ASP A 40 -11.43 -11.62 -4.32
C ASP A 40 -10.02 -12.12 -4.02
N GLY A 41 -9.48 -11.64 -2.90
CA GLY A 41 -8.13 -11.94 -2.44
C GLY A 41 -7.87 -13.43 -2.28
N LYS A 42 -8.89 -14.29 -2.13
CA LYS A 42 -8.69 -15.76 -2.09
C LYS A 42 -8.05 -16.34 -3.35
N TRP A 43 -8.18 -15.63 -4.48
CA TRP A 43 -7.60 -16.04 -5.75
C TRP A 43 -6.14 -15.59 -5.92
N LEU A 44 -5.67 -14.66 -5.09
CA LEU A 44 -4.30 -14.17 -5.15
C LEU A 44 -3.32 -15.16 -4.51
N ALA A 45 -2.21 -15.44 -5.19
CA ALA A 45 -1.18 -16.36 -4.73
C ALA A 45 -1.69 -17.75 -4.36
N ARG A 46 -2.82 -18.19 -4.94
CA ARG A 46 -3.52 -19.42 -4.57
C ARG A 46 -2.61 -20.65 -4.57
N ASP A 47 -1.73 -20.74 -5.56
CA ASP A 47 -0.86 -21.91 -5.74
C ASP A 47 0.33 -21.92 -4.76
N SER A 48 0.67 -20.76 -4.20
CA SER A 48 1.68 -20.62 -3.16
C SER A 48 1.13 -20.77 -1.74
N ARG A 49 -0.19 -20.82 -1.56
CA ARG A 49 -0.79 -20.93 -0.22
C ARG A 49 -0.61 -22.33 0.33
N SER A 50 -0.04 -22.39 1.52
CA SER A 50 0.27 -23.63 2.23
C SER A 50 -0.53 -23.80 3.52
N ASN A 51 -1.04 -22.70 4.07
CA ASN A 51 -1.78 -22.71 5.32
C ASN A 51 -3.30 -22.74 5.08
N SER A 52 -3.89 -23.94 5.05
CA SER A 52 -5.34 -24.10 5.10
C SER A 52 -5.77 -24.63 6.46
N ILE A 53 -6.11 -23.74 7.40
CA ILE A 53 -7.02 -24.13 8.48
C ILE A 53 -8.39 -24.29 7.82
N SER A 54 -8.98 -25.47 7.97
CA SER A 54 -10.23 -25.79 7.29
C SER A 54 -11.41 -25.50 8.22
N MET A 55 -12.59 -25.22 7.67
CA MET A 55 -13.83 -25.13 8.47
C MET A 55 -14.18 -26.45 9.19
N ALA A 56 -13.47 -27.55 8.92
CA ALA A 56 -13.67 -28.85 9.56
C ALA A 56 -12.88 -29.01 10.87
N ASP A 57 -11.98 -28.07 11.20
CA ASP A 57 -11.25 -28.09 12.47
C ASP A 57 -12.17 -27.65 13.61
N LYS A 58 -12.11 -28.34 14.77
CA LYS A 58 -12.99 -28.01 15.90
C LYS A 58 -12.70 -26.59 16.39
N LEU A 59 -13.73 -25.90 16.89
CA LEU A 59 -13.61 -24.53 17.41
C LEU A 59 -12.49 -24.39 18.47
N GLU A 60 -12.29 -25.43 19.28
CA GLU A 60 -11.24 -25.54 20.30
C GLU A 60 -9.82 -25.63 19.69
N ASP A 61 -9.68 -26.33 18.57
CA ASP A 61 -8.43 -26.44 17.81
C ASP A 61 -8.12 -25.10 17.11
N VAL A 62 -9.15 -24.41 16.59
CA VAL A 62 -9.02 -23.07 15.99
C VAL A 62 -8.48 -22.06 17.00
N PHE A 63 -8.93 -22.05 18.26
CA PHE A 63 -8.39 -21.14 19.28
C PHE A 63 -6.93 -21.44 19.64
N ALA A 64 -6.55 -22.71 19.73
CA ALA A 64 -5.17 -23.12 20.01
C ALA A 64 -4.23 -22.79 18.84
N GLU A 65 -4.72 -22.90 17.61
CA GLU A 65 -3.98 -22.57 16.40
C GLU A 65 -3.99 -21.07 16.10
N CYS A 66 -5.02 -20.30 16.48
CA CYS A 66 -5.09 -18.84 16.32
C CYS A 66 -3.90 -18.11 16.96
N LEU A 67 -3.42 -18.60 18.11
CA LEU A 67 -2.26 -18.02 18.79
C LEU A 67 -0.91 -18.41 18.18
N LYS A 68 -0.87 -19.49 17.38
CA LYS A 68 0.34 -19.98 16.71
C LYS A 68 0.41 -19.54 15.25
N PHE A 69 -0.74 -19.24 14.66
CA PHE A 69 -0.86 -18.88 13.27
C PHE A 69 -0.33 -17.48 13.02
N ASP A 70 0.74 -17.40 12.25
CA ASP A 70 1.22 -16.16 11.65
C ASP A 70 0.43 -15.88 10.36
N GLY A 71 -0.03 -14.64 10.18
CA GLY A 71 -0.72 -14.23 8.96
C GLY A 71 0.18 -14.13 7.73
N THR A 72 1.46 -14.49 7.84
CA THR A 72 2.44 -14.53 6.76
C THR A 72 2.77 -15.96 6.33
N GLU A 73 3.11 -16.13 5.05
CA GLU A 73 3.45 -17.44 4.47
C GLU A 73 4.84 -17.41 3.82
N GLU A 74 5.57 -18.53 3.92
CA GLU A 74 6.84 -18.73 3.22
C GLU A 74 6.64 -19.43 1.86
N GLY A 75 7.68 -19.43 1.02
CA GLY A 75 7.67 -20.22 -0.23
C GLY A 75 6.86 -19.64 -1.38
N CYS A 76 6.49 -18.35 -1.33
CA CYS A 76 5.77 -17.68 -2.41
C CYS A 76 6.56 -17.72 -3.74
N SER A 77 5.92 -18.24 -4.79
CA SER A 77 6.49 -18.29 -6.14
C SER A 77 6.76 -16.87 -6.67
N GLU A 78 7.73 -16.73 -7.59
CA GLU A 78 8.04 -15.41 -8.17
C GLU A 78 6.84 -14.82 -8.93
N SER A 79 6.06 -15.67 -9.61
CA SER A 79 4.86 -15.26 -10.33
C SER A 79 3.76 -14.78 -9.39
N ASP A 80 3.49 -15.55 -8.32
CA ASP A 80 2.47 -15.16 -7.32
C ASP A 80 2.87 -13.90 -6.57
N ARG A 81 4.16 -13.79 -6.22
CA ARG A 81 4.72 -12.59 -5.61
C ARG A 81 4.51 -11.39 -6.52
N LEU A 82 4.88 -11.49 -7.80
CA LEU A 82 4.71 -10.38 -8.74
C LEU A 82 3.22 -10.00 -8.88
N GLY A 83 2.33 -10.99 -8.98
CA GLY A 83 0.88 -10.77 -9.04
C GLY A 83 0.31 -10.10 -7.79
N LEU A 84 0.77 -10.48 -6.59
CA LEU A 84 0.40 -9.81 -5.34
C LEU A 84 0.82 -8.33 -5.36
N TRP A 85 2.06 -8.04 -5.72
CA TRP A 85 2.56 -6.67 -5.77
C TRP A 85 1.80 -5.81 -6.80
N GLU A 86 1.43 -6.39 -7.95
CA GLU A 86 0.59 -5.71 -8.96
C GLU A 86 -0.77 -5.33 -8.36
N ASN A 87 -1.48 -6.29 -7.75
CA ASN A 87 -2.81 -6.08 -7.21
C ASN A 87 -2.82 -5.05 -6.06
N TYR A 88 -1.85 -5.13 -5.15
CA TYR A 88 -1.69 -4.14 -4.07
C TYR A 88 -1.40 -2.75 -4.62
N TRP A 89 -0.48 -2.63 -5.58
CA TRP A 89 -0.15 -1.33 -6.15
C TRP A 89 -1.36 -0.67 -6.84
N LEU A 90 -2.11 -1.44 -7.64
CA LEU A 90 -3.29 -0.93 -8.33
C LEU A 90 -4.43 -0.58 -7.34
N GLU A 91 -4.64 -1.36 -6.29
CA GLU A 91 -5.63 -1.05 -5.25
C GLU A 91 -5.31 0.27 -4.54
N TYR A 92 -4.05 0.47 -4.13
CA TYR A 92 -3.63 1.73 -3.50
C TYR A 92 -3.71 2.93 -4.46
N THR A 93 -3.42 2.71 -5.74
CA THR A 93 -3.57 3.74 -6.78
C THR A 93 -5.04 4.18 -6.92
N ARG A 94 -5.97 3.22 -6.94
CA ARG A 94 -7.40 3.52 -6.97
C ARG A 94 -7.89 4.19 -5.70
N ALA A 95 -7.48 3.71 -4.53
CA ALA A 95 -7.83 4.32 -3.26
C ALA A 95 -7.33 5.77 -3.18
N PHE A 96 -6.12 6.03 -3.67
CA PHE A 96 -5.58 7.38 -3.79
C PHE A 96 -6.43 8.27 -4.70
N ASP A 97 -6.82 7.79 -5.89
CA ASP A 97 -7.66 8.55 -6.83
C ASP A 97 -9.02 8.93 -6.20
N LEU A 98 -9.68 7.98 -5.54
CA LEU A 98 -10.93 8.22 -4.82
C LEU A 98 -10.76 9.26 -3.69
N LEU A 99 -9.65 9.19 -2.94
CA LEU A 99 -9.33 10.16 -1.89
C LEU A 99 -8.97 11.53 -2.46
N ALA A 100 -8.31 11.60 -3.61
CA ALA A 100 -8.01 12.85 -4.29
C ALA A 100 -9.29 13.57 -4.73
N ALA A 101 -10.31 12.82 -5.15
CA ALA A 101 -11.62 13.38 -5.49
C ALA A 101 -12.42 13.83 -4.25
N GLN A 102 -12.45 13.02 -3.19
CA GLN A 102 -13.31 13.28 -2.02
C GLN A 102 -12.68 14.17 -0.96
N MET A 103 -11.36 14.08 -0.80
CA MET A 103 -10.58 14.74 0.24
C MET A 103 -9.29 15.38 -0.32
N PRO A 104 -9.37 16.26 -1.33
CA PRO A 104 -8.21 16.74 -2.09
C PRO A 104 -7.14 17.43 -1.21
N ARG A 105 -7.53 18.05 -0.09
CA ARG A 105 -6.63 18.76 0.82
C ARG A 105 -6.20 17.96 2.06
N SER A 106 -6.55 16.68 2.13
CA SER A 106 -6.26 15.84 3.30
C SER A 106 -4.83 15.32 3.28
N VAL A 107 -4.16 15.38 4.44
CA VAL A 107 -2.86 14.71 4.62
C VAL A 107 -2.95 13.21 4.35
N VAL A 108 -4.11 12.58 4.62
CA VAL A 108 -4.32 11.15 4.33
C VAL A 108 -4.27 10.89 2.83
N THR A 109 -4.81 11.78 2.01
CA THR A 109 -4.75 11.67 0.54
C THR A 109 -3.31 11.65 0.04
N ALA A 110 -2.48 12.58 0.50
CA ALA A 110 -1.06 12.57 0.16
C ALA A 110 -0.34 11.32 0.68
N TYR A 111 -0.68 10.84 1.89
CA TYR A 111 -0.09 9.62 2.44
C TYR A 111 -0.36 8.40 1.56
N VAL A 112 -1.61 8.19 1.16
CA VAL A 112 -1.99 7.05 0.32
C VAL A 112 -1.35 7.15 -1.07
N GLY A 113 -1.34 8.33 -1.70
CA GLY A 113 -0.66 8.54 -2.99
C GLY A 113 0.85 8.29 -2.91
N ARG A 114 1.49 8.75 -1.84
CA ARG A 114 2.90 8.46 -1.54
C ARG A 114 3.15 6.97 -1.35
N HIS A 115 2.24 6.24 -0.70
CA HIS A 115 2.38 4.80 -0.53
C HIS A 115 2.18 4.04 -1.85
N ALA A 116 1.23 4.46 -2.68
CA ALA A 116 1.03 3.91 -4.02
C ALA A 116 2.31 4.02 -4.88
N LEU A 117 3.04 5.14 -4.78
CA LEU A 117 4.35 5.30 -5.45
C LEU A 117 5.39 4.28 -4.97
N GLU A 118 5.50 4.08 -3.66
CA GLU A 118 6.41 3.09 -3.10
C GLU A 118 6.11 1.68 -3.61
N LEU A 119 4.83 1.30 -3.62
CA LEU A 119 4.40 -0.01 -4.14
C LEU A 119 4.74 -0.15 -5.62
N GLY A 120 4.51 0.89 -6.43
CA GLY A 120 4.86 0.90 -7.85
C GLY A 120 6.35 0.75 -8.11
N PHE A 121 7.20 1.45 -7.37
CA PHE A 121 8.64 1.28 -7.48
C PHE A 121 9.10 -0.13 -7.09
N LYS A 122 8.56 -0.70 -6.01
CA LYS A 122 8.87 -2.08 -5.59
C LYS A 122 8.41 -3.10 -6.62
N TYR A 123 7.22 -2.92 -7.20
CA TYR A 123 6.71 -3.75 -8.29
C TYR A 123 7.65 -3.70 -9.51
N ILE A 124 8.08 -2.51 -9.94
CA ILE A 124 9.00 -2.37 -11.09
C ILE A 124 10.32 -3.11 -10.83
N ILE A 125 10.90 -2.97 -9.64
CA ILE A 125 12.14 -3.67 -9.28
C ILE A 125 11.92 -5.19 -9.35
N LEU A 126 10.82 -5.69 -8.78
CA LEU A 126 10.48 -7.12 -8.84
C LEU A 126 10.23 -7.62 -10.26
N LYS A 127 9.56 -6.82 -11.12
CA LYS A 127 9.26 -7.18 -12.51
C LYS A 127 10.52 -7.39 -13.34
N ARG A 128 11.64 -6.75 -12.95
CA ARG A 128 12.97 -6.97 -13.56
C ARG A 128 13.72 -8.18 -12.99
N GLY A 129 13.14 -8.91 -12.02
CA GLY A 129 13.80 -10.02 -11.34
C GLY A 129 14.79 -9.58 -10.26
N GLU A 130 14.75 -8.31 -9.84
CA GLU A 130 15.65 -7.78 -8.83
C GLU A 130 15.04 -7.82 -7.43
N LYS A 131 15.91 -7.84 -6.40
CA LYS A 131 15.48 -7.69 -5.02
C LYS A 131 15.48 -6.21 -4.65
N PHE A 132 14.37 -5.68 -4.13
CA PHE A 132 14.36 -4.38 -3.49
C PHE A 132 14.85 -4.49 -2.04
N GLN A 133 15.47 -3.42 -1.53
CA GLN A 133 15.79 -3.31 -0.11
C GLN A 133 14.51 -3.02 0.67
N LEU A 134 14.37 -3.58 1.88
CA LEU A 134 13.27 -3.31 2.81
C LEU A 134 13.41 -1.89 3.41
N VAL A 135 13.36 -0.90 2.53
CA VAL A 135 13.35 0.53 2.83
C VAL A 135 12.07 1.11 2.29
N HIS A 136 11.67 2.23 2.87
CA HIS A 136 10.50 2.98 2.43
C HIS A 136 10.90 4.22 1.63
N GLU A 137 12.19 4.56 1.54
CA GLU A 137 12.65 5.89 1.07
C GLU A 137 12.34 6.09 -0.40
N LEU A 138 11.43 7.00 -0.74
CA LEU A 138 11.01 7.20 -2.13
C LEU A 138 12.19 7.55 -3.03
N GLY A 139 13.06 8.48 -2.62
CA GLY A 139 14.23 8.85 -3.43
C GLY A 139 15.21 7.69 -3.67
N LYS A 140 15.30 6.72 -2.75
CA LYS A 140 16.14 5.53 -2.93
C LYS A 140 15.46 4.49 -3.79
N LEU A 141 14.17 4.23 -3.55
CA LEU A 141 13.37 3.30 -4.33
C LEU A 141 13.21 3.76 -5.79
N SER A 142 13.05 5.07 -6.04
CA SER A 142 12.93 5.61 -7.40
C SER A 142 14.20 5.37 -8.22
N ARG A 143 15.40 5.63 -7.66
CA ARG A 143 16.69 5.33 -8.32
C ARG A 143 16.87 3.84 -8.61
N MET A 144 16.43 2.99 -7.69
CA MET A 144 16.47 1.54 -7.90
C MET A 144 15.50 1.13 -9.01
N ALA A 145 14.26 1.62 -8.98
CA ALA A 145 13.24 1.30 -9.99
C ALA A 145 13.54 1.90 -11.37
N ILE A 146 14.27 3.01 -11.44
CA ILE A 146 14.58 3.75 -12.67
C ILE A 146 16.11 3.96 -12.73
N PRO A 147 16.88 2.92 -13.10
CA PRO A 147 18.32 3.04 -13.30
C PRO A 147 18.63 3.85 -14.56
N GLU A 148 19.89 4.29 -14.72
CA GLU A 148 20.35 5.08 -15.87
C GLU A 148 20.01 4.47 -17.24
N SER A 149 19.92 3.14 -17.33
CA SER A 149 19.52 2.44 -18.55
C SER A 149 18.06 2.64 -18.95
N VAL A 150 17.17 2.87 -17.98
CA VAL A 150 15.74 3.19 -18.18
C VAL A 150 15.55 4.71 -18.31
N ASN A 151 16.40 5.48 -17.65
CA ASN A 151 16.38 6.93 -17.56
C ASN A 151 16.79 7.66 -18.87
N GLN A 152 16.91 6.94 -19.99
CA GLN A 152 17.11 7.55 -21.31
C GLN A 152 15.85 8.27 -21.79
N ASP A 153 14.70 7.99 -21.16
CA ASP A 153 13.49 8.77 -21.37
C ASP A 153 13.49 10.03 -20.46
N PRO A 154 13.39 11.24 -21.04
CA PRO A 154 13.38 12.49 -20.27
C PRO A 154 12.29 12.56 -19.20
N TYR A 155 11.20 11.78 -19.31
CA TYR A 155 10.14 11.84 -18.31
C TYR A 155 10.53 11.24 -16.95
N PHE A 156 11.56 10.39 -16.90
CA PHE A 156 11.94 9.62 -15.71
C PHE A 156 12.98 10.31 -14.82
N ASP A 157 13.83 11.15 -15.41
CA ASP A 157 14.77 12.01 -14.69
C ASP A 157 14.02 12.89 -13.68
N GLU A 158 12.89 13.45 -14.12
CA GLU A 158 12.01 14.26 -13.29
C GLU A 158 11.37 13.44 -12.15
N VAL A 159 11.04 12.17 -12.39
CA VAL A 159 10.44 11.29 -11.37
C VAL A 159 11.45 11.05 -10.25
N VAL A 160 12.68 10.67 -10.60
CA VAL A 160 13.75 10.43 -9.62
C VAL A 160 14.04 11.71 -8.85
N GLY A 161 14.25 12.82 -9.56
CA GLY A 161 14.54 14.11 -8.94
C GLY A 161 13.39 14.66 -8.08
N PHE A 162 12.14 14.36 -8.41
CA PHE A 162 11.00 14.69 -7.56
C PHE A 162 11.01 13.86 -6.27
N CYS A 163 11.15 12.53 -6.37
CA CYS A 163 11.13 11.63 -5.22
C CYS A 163 12.27 11.92 -4.22
N GLU A 164 13.46 12.26 -4.71
CA GLU A 164 14.59 12.67 -3.87
C GLU A 164 14.30 13.95 -3.09
N ARG A 165 13.85 15.01 -3.79
CA ARG A 165 13.50 16.29 -3.15
C ARG A 165 12.32 16.13 -2.20
N TYR A 166 11.36 15.29 -2.56
CA TYR A 166 10.23 14.96 -1.69
C TYR A 166 10.71 14.31 -0.39
N SER A 167 11.54 13.27 -0.46
CA SER A 167 12.07 12.63 0.75
C SER A 167 12.91 13.59 1.59
N GLN A 168 13.71 14.46 0.97
CA GLN A 168 14.55 15.42 1.70
C GLN A 168 13.76 16.56 2.33
N HIS A 169 12.82 17.16 1.60
CA HIS A 169 12.19 18.44 1.97
C HIS A 169 10.75 18.31 2.47
N ILE A 170 10.04 17.24 2.10
CA ILE A 170 8.70 16.96 2.62
C ILE A 170 8.75 16.00 3.80
N GLU A 171 9.45 14.87 3.66
CA GLU A 171 9.59 13.85 4.71
C GLU A 171 10.73 14.17 5.70
N GLY A 172 11.64 15.09 5.37
CA GLY A 172 12.77 15.43 6.21
C GLY A 172 13.77 14.27 6.40
N GLY A 173 13.83 13.36 5.44
CA GLY A 173 14.59 12.11 5.51
C GLY A 173 13.97 11.04 6.43
N LYS A 174 12.74 11.26 6.93
CA LYS A 174 12.07 10.37 7.89
C LYS A 174 10.84 9.71 7.27
N VAL A 175 11.08 8.53 6.75
CA VAL A 175 10.18 7.79 5.86
C VAL A 175 8.88 7.30 6.50
N GLU A 176 8.95 6.85 7.75
CA GLU A 176 7.79 6.37 8.52
C GLU A 176 6.90 7.52 9.01
N TYR A 177 7.34 8.76 8.79
CA TYR A 177 6.72 9.96 9.30
C TYR A 177 6.20 10.79 8.15
N PHE A 178 5.23 10.28 7.40
CA PHE A 178 4.36 11.23 6.70
C PHE A 178 3.55 12.01 7.76
N ARG A 179 4.19 13.05 8.28
CA ARG A 179 3.65 14.22 8.96
C ARG A 179 2.89 13.89 10.24
N PHE A 180 3.48 13.06 11.09
CA PHE A 180 3.23 13.13 12.54
C PHE A 180 3.62 14.52 13.06
N PRO A 181 2.94 15.06 14.08
CA PRO A 181 3.34 16.32 14.69
C PRO A 181 4.81 16.30 15.12
N ASP A 182 5.30 15.19 15.67
CA ASP A 182 6.64 15.09 16.25
C ASP A 182 7.64 14.40 15.33
N TYR A 183 8.76 15.08 15.07
CA TYR A 183 9.85 14.63 14.21
C TYR A 183 11.15 14.42 15.00
N GLY A 184 11.05 13.95 16.25
CA GLY A 184 12.16 13.69 17.16
C GLY A 184 12.84 14.95 17.69
N GLY A 185 13.16 14.96 18.98
CA GLY A 185 13.58 16.18 19.68
C GLY A 185 12.43 17.21 19.75
N GLU A 186 12.75 18.51 19.69
CA GLU A 186 11.77 19.61 19.71
C GLU A 186 11.29 20.02 18.31
N ARG A 187 11.51 19.19 17.29
CA ARG A 187 11.12 19.48 15.90
C ARG A 187 9.72 18.98 15.64
N PHE A 188 8.85 19.86 15.18
CA PHE A 188 7.49 19.50 14.79
C PHE A 188 7.15 19.97 13.37
N PHE A 189 6.17 19.32 12.77
CA PHE A 189 5.61 19.76 11.49
C PHE A 189 4.40 20.69 11.70
N ALA A 190 4.55 21.95 11.28
CA ALA A 190 3.56 23.00 11.55
C ALA A 190 2.32 23.00 10.63
N GLY A 191 2.20 22.09 9.65
CA GLY A 191 0.99 22.02 8.80
C GLY A 191 0.83 23.12 7.75
N ASN A 192 1.52 24.25 7.88
CA ASN A 192 1.16 25.51 7.21
C ASN A 192 1.84 25.77 5.85
N ARG A 193 2.72 24.87 5.38
CA ARG A 193 3.46 24.99 4.11
C ARG A 193 3.45 23.67 3.35
N LEU A 194 2.25 23.18 3.04
CA LEU A 194 2.05 21.94 2.31
C LEU A 194 0.85 22.03 1.39
N ASP A 195 1.10 22.16 0.09
CA ASP A 195 0.05 22.09 -0.91
C ASP A 195 -0.22 20.62 -1.27
N ILE A 196 -1.23 20.04 -0.63
CA ILE A 196 -1.63 18.64 -0.87
C ILE A 196 -2.16 18.45 -2.28
N ASN A 197 -2.85 19.45 -2.86
CA ASN A 197 -3.40 19.32 -4.20
C ASN A 197 -2.25 19.22 -5.21
N TRP A 198 -1.23 20.07 -5.06
CA TRP A 198 -0.08 20.04 -5.95
C TRP A 198 0.76 18.78 -5.77
N LEU A 199 0.96 18.31 -4.53
CA LEU A 199 1.60 17.01 -4.31
C LEU A 199 0.83 15.86 -4.95
N SER A 200 -0.50 15.83 -4.76
CA SER A 200 -1.36 14.78 -5.30
C SER A 200 -1.33 14.78 -6.83
N TYR A 201 -1.30 15.94 -7.47
CA TYR A 201 -1.13 16.04 -8.92
C TYR A 201 0.18 15.39 -9.39
N ASN A 202 1.30 15.68 -8.72
CA ASN A 202 2.59 15.07 -9.08
C ASN A 202 2.60 13.57 -8.81
N PHE A 203 2.00 13.10 -7.72
CA PHE A 203 1.89 11.67 -7.44
C PHE A 203 1.06 10.95 -8.51
N ALA A 204 -0.09 11.50 -8.89
CA ALA A 204 -0.92 10.95 -9.96
C ALA A 204 -0.16 10.89 -11.29
N LEU A 205 0.57 11.96 -11.64
CA LEU A 205 1.37 12.00 -12.85
C LEU A 205 2.49 10.96 -12.84
N ILE A 206 3.18 10.78 -11.72
CA ILE A 206 4.21 9.74 -11.58
C ILE A 206 3.57 8.35 -11.69
N LEU A 207 2.48 8.08 -10.97
CA LEU A 207 1.77 6.80 -11.05
C LEU A 207 1.36 6.47 -12.48
N LEU A 208 0.81 7.44 -13.22
CA LEU A 208 0.48 7.29 -14.63
C LEU A 208 1.71 6.90 -15.47
N LYS A 209 2.84 7.60 -15.30
CA LYS A 209 4.10 7.27 -15.99
C LYS A 209 4.58 5.84 -15.66
N LEU A 210 4.49 5.42 -14.39
CA LEU A 210 4.91 4.09 -13.97
C LEU A 210 4.00 2.99 -14.53
N ILE A 211 2.68 3.19 -14.52
CA ILE A 211 1.68 2.26 -15.07
C ILE A 211 1.87 2.09 -16.58
N HIS A 212 2.10 3.20 -17.29
CA HIS A 212 2.39 3.19 -18.72
C HIS A 212 3.68 2.41 -19.02
N TYR A 213 4.77 2.73 -18.29
CA TYR A 213 6.06 2.07 -18.47
C TYR A 213 6.01 0.55 -18.33
N VAL A 214 5.17 0.04 -17.43
CA VAL A 214 5.01 -1.40 -17.23
C VAL A 214 3.90 -2.03 -18.07
N GLY A 215 3.24 -1.27 -18.95
CA GLY A 215 2.24 -1.74 -19.92
C GLY A 215 0.93 -2.21 -19.28
N LEU A 216 0.50 -1.56 -18.19
CA LEU A 216 -0.75 -1.92 -17.47
C LEU A 216 -1.95 -1.05 -17.88
N ASP A 217 -1.73 0.10 -18.50
CA ASP A 217 -2.79 0.98 -19.03
C ASP A 217 -3.45 0.42 -20.29
N GLU A 218 -2.71 -0.29 -21.15
CA GLU A 218 -3.25 -0.93 -22.35
C GLU A 218 -4.22 -2.09 -22.04
N ARG A 219 -4.09 -2.73 -20.87
CA ARG A 219 -4.96 -3.84 -20.41
C ARG A 219 -6.34 -3.38 -19.94
N ALA A 220 -6.51 -2.10 -19.63
CA ALA A 220 -7.80 -1.55 -19.18
C ALA A 220 -8.75 -1.20 -20.34
N SER A 221 -8.27 -1.30 -21.59
CA SER A 221 -9.02 -0.97 -22.81
C SER A 221 -9.46 -2.20 -23.61
N SER A 222 -9.21 -3.41 -23.10
CA SER A 222 -9.55 -4.71 -23.71
C SER A 222 -10.53 -5.49 -22.84
#